data_AF-A0A3E2JR50-F1
#
_entry.id   AF-A0A3E2JR50-F1
#
_cell.length_a   1.000
_cell.length_b   1.000
_cell.length_c   1.000
_cell.angle_alpha   90.00
_cell.angle_beta   90.00
_cell.angle_gamma   90.00
#
_symmetry.space_group_name_H-M   'P 1'
#
loop_
_entity.id
_entity.type
_entity.pdbx_description
1 polymer ?
#
loop_
_entity_poly.entity_id
_entity_poly.type
_entity_poly.pdbx_seq_one_letter_code
_entity_poly.pdbx_strand_id
1 'polypeptide(L)'
;MRQIASILFALILLVSLLPKQSFAAQDPNFDADFQAYLEEISAIRGFEVTEADIAIALAEYDEVIKDYETVEELSDWLGEVIASDYSNIQDVLQENEMTMEDLDALLAENGEEIEDFIFVDDVLFYIEPDFDEEFMNELLMIFQEELDLTQQELENLNNHFMALEEELSTPEATAKFEQLAEKMEAFDEFETLDELTPEQVSEFIAIFDEMFTMLKIKPTFALIMDGKETTVSLWELFNMEELINAKLKVNIFDLEGNLLADLIITGDMVDNETINNIGNNLNTATEKVKQAKSENPKVKTEKGGKLPKTAGNYASGILIGLVMMLSGIMLYRNFRKTA
;
A
#
# COMPACT_ATOMS: atom_id res chain seq x y z
N MET A 1 -24.64 25.18 39.64
CA MET A 1 -25.33 23.90 39.37
C MET A 1 -25.89 23.79 37.95
N ARG A 2 -26.61 24.79 37.40
CA ARG A 2 -27.15 24.72 36.01
C ARG A 2 -26.08 24.59 34.91
N GLN A 3 -24.96 25.31 35.02
CA GLN A 3 -23.90 25.26 33.99
C GLN A 3 -23.10 23.95 33.99
N ILE A 4 -22.89 23.34 35.16
CA ILE A 4 -22.22 22.03 35.29
C ILE A 4 -23.11 20.92 34.72
N ALA A 5 -24.42 20.99 34.97
CA ALA A 5 -25.38 20.05 34.39
C ALA A 5 -25.45 20.12 32.86
N SER A 6 -25.37 21.32 32.27
CA SER A 6 -25.34 21.49 30.81
C SER A 6 -24.07 20.96 30.15
N ILE A 7 -22.91 21.08 30.82
CA ILE A 7 -21.63 20.54 30.33
C ILE A 7 -21.63 19.00 30.39
N LEU A 8 -22.12 18.42 31.49
CA LEU A 8 -22.26 16.97 31.64
C LEU A 8 -23.23 16.37 30.59
N PHE A 9 -24.32 17.08 30.29
CA PHE A 9 -25.29 16.62 29.28
C PHE A 9 -24.72 16.71 27.85
N ALA A 10 -23.91 17.73 27.55
CA ALA A 10 -23.21 17.86 26.28
C ALA A 10 -22.13 16.79 26.08
N LEU A 11 -21.40 16.44 27.14
CA LEU A 11 -20.43 15.33 27.12
C LEU A 11 -21.09 13.97 26.88
N ILE A 12 -22.26 13.72 27.49
CA ILE A 12 -23.01 12.48 27.27
C ILE A 12 -23.54 12.39 25.82
N LEU A 13 -23.96 13.50 25.24
CA LEU A 13 -24.38 13.56 23.82
C LEU A 13 -23.20 13.36 22.86
N LEU A 14 -22.02 13.88 23.19
CA LEU A 14 -20.79 13.65 22.42
C LEU A 14 -20.36 12.17 22.43
N VAL A 15 -20.50 11.48 23.56
CA VAL A 15 -20.24 10.03 23.65
C VAL A 15 -21.25 9.21 22.81
N SER A 16 -22.46 9.72 22.58
CA SER A 16 -23.46 9.06 21.71
C SER A 16 -23.28 9.31 20.21
N LEU A 17 -22.39 10.24 19.84
CA LEU A 17 -22.02 10.56 18.46
C LEU A 17 -20.75 9.85 18.02
N LEU A 18 -20.05 9.17 18.94
CA LEU A 18 -19.01 8.22 18.55
C LEU A 18 -19.68 7.11 17.73
N PRO A 19 -19.12 6.73 16.56
CA PRO A 19 -19.62 5.60 15.81
C PRO A 19 -19.64 4.40 16.76
N LYS A 20 -20.83 3.84 16.98
CA LYS A 20 -20.88 2.50 17.55
C LYS A 20 -20.34 1.61 16.45
N GLN A 21 -19.10 1.15 16.59
CA GLN A 21 -18.68 -0.01 15.83
C GLN A 21 -19.72 -1.09 16.11
N SER A 22 -20.50 -1.38 15.07
CA SER A 22 -21.54 -2.38 15.14
C SER A 22 -20.83 -3.70 14.92
N PHE A 23 -20.29 -4.27 16.00
CA PHE A 23 -19.84 -5.66 15.97
C PHE A 23 -21.01 -6.51 15.48
N ALA A 24 -20.74 -7.41 14.54
CA ALA A 24 -21.72 -8.38 14.13
C ALA A 24 -22.12 -9.20 15.37
N ALA A 25 -23.41 -9.50 15.52
CA ALA A 25 -23.86 -10.27 16.67
C ALA A 25 -23.46 -11.72 16.45
N GLN A 26 -22.45 -12.20 17.18
CA GLN A 26 -22.01 -13.59 17.17
C GLN A 26 -23.16 -14.57 17.37
N ASP A 27 -23.05 -15.74 16.73
CA ASP A 27 -23.99 -16.85 16.91
C ASP A 27 -24.15 -17.18 18.41
N PRO A 28 -25.37 -17.48 18.89
CA PRO A 28 -25.60 -17.85 20.28
C PRO A 28 -24.74 -19.03 20.79
N ASN A 29 -24.19 -19.86 19.90
CA ASN A 29 -23.33 -21.00 20.23
C ASN A 29 -21.84 -20.73 20.01
N PHE A 30 -21.45 -19.52 19.59
CA PHE A 30 -20.07 -19.18 19.23
C PHE A 30 -19.08 -19.64 20.31
N ASP A 31 -19.32 -19.32 21.59
CA ASP A 31 -18.43 -19.71 22.68
C ASP A 31 -18.21 -21.23 22.77
N ALA A 32 -19.27 -22.02 22.57
CA ALA A 32 -19.20 -23.48 22.66
C ALA A 32 -18.48 -24.08 21.44
N ASP A 33 -18.78 -23.54 20.26
CA ASP A 33 -18.16 -23.97 19.01
C ASP A 33 -16.68 -23.55 18.98
N PHE A 34 -16.34 -22.40 19.57
CA PHE A 34 -14.97 -21.90 19.62
C PHE A 34 -14.10 -22.74 20.54
N GLN A 35 -14.62 -23.18 21.70
CA GLN A 35 -13.91 -24.13 22.55
C GLN A 35 -13.69 -25.48 21.85
N ALA A 36 -14.68 -25.96 21.08
CA ALA A 36 -14.52 -27.19 20.29
C ALA A 36 -13.45 -27.02 19.19
N TYR A 37 -13.42 -25.85 18.55
CA TYR A 37 -12.40 -25.52 17.56
C TYR A 37 -11.00 -25.46 18.16
N LEU A 38 -10.80 -24.83 19.32
CA LEU A 38 -9.52 -24.82 20.02
C LEU A 38 -9.03 -26.24 20.36
N GLU A 39 -9.93 -27.13 20.81
CA GLU A 39 -9.59 -28.54 21.04
C GLU A 39 -9.18 -29.26 19.75
N GLU A 40 -9.87 -29.01 18.65
CA GLU A 40 -9.58 -29.58 17.33
C GLU A 40 -8.21 -29.14 16.82
N ILE A 41 -7.95 -27.83 16.75
CA ILE A 41 -6.69 -27.31 16.20
C ILE A 41 -5.51 -27.64 17.11
N SER A 42 -5.70 -27.72 18.44
CA SER A 42 -4.67 -28.22 19.36
C SER A 42 -4.28 -29.66 19.03
N ALA A 43 -5.25 -30.50 18.68
CA ALA A 43 -4.99 -31.88 18.31
C ALA A 43 -4.26 -31.99 16.96
N ILE A 44 -4.54 -31.09 16.02
CA ILE A 44 -3.84 -31.02 14.73
C ILE A 44 -2.39 -30.55 14.93
N ARG A 45 -2.21 -29.44 15.66
CA ARG A 45 -0.91 -28.78 15.87
C ARG A 45 0.04 -29.57 16.76
N GLY A 46 -0.51 -30.39 17.66
CA GLY A 46 0.26 -31.26 18.56
C GLY A 46 0.66 -30.60 19.88
N PHE A 47 0.20 -29.37 20.13
CA PHE A 47 0.30 -28.66 21.41
C PHE A 47 -0.99 -27.89 21.71
N GLU A 48 -1.11 -27.38 22.93
CA GLU A 48 -2.29 -26.62 23.36
C GLU A 48 -2.34 -25.26 22.67
N VAL A 49 -3.39 -25.03 21.86
CA VAL A 49 -3.73 -23.75 21.26
C VAL A 49 -4.83 -23.11 22.08
N THR A 50 -4.60 -21.86 22.48
CA THR A 50 -5.48 -21.09 23.37
C THR A 50 -6.15 -19.93 22.65
N GLU A 51 -7.18 -19.36 23.28
CA GLU A 51 -7.81 -18.12 22.81
C GLU A 51 -6.80 -16.97 22.67
N ALA A 52 -5.77 -16.92 23.51
CA ALA A 52 -4.74 -15.90 23.43
C ALA A 52 -3.91 -16.04 22.14
N ASP A 53 -3.65 -17.26 21.70
CA ASP A 53 -2.86 -17.51 20.49
C ASP A 53 -3.68 -17.13 19.24
N ILE A 54 -4.99 -17.42 19.22
CA ILE A 54 -5.89 -16.93 18.17
C ILE A 54 -5.96 -15.40 18.16
N ALA A 55 -6.01 -14.78 19.34
CA ALA A 55 -6.02 -13.32 19.42
C ALA A 55 -4.71 -12.68 18.92
N ILE A 56 -3.57 -13.38 19.04
CA ILE A 56 -2.29 -12.94 18.49
C ILE A 56 -2.31 -13.02 16.97
N ALA A 57 -2.71 -14.17 16.40
CA ALA A 57 -2.80 -14.35 14.95
C ALA A 57 -3.71 -13.30 14.29
N LEU A 58 -4.84 -12.98 14.91
CA LEU A 58 -5.75 -11.95 14.40
C LEU A 58 -5.21 -10.51 14.52
N ALA A 59 -4.42 -10.23 15.56
CA ALA A 59 -3.94 -8.88 15.83
C ALA A 59 -2.95 -8.38 14.77
N GLU A 60 -2.29 -9.27 14.04
CA GLU A 60 -1.43 -8.91 12.89
C GLU A 60 -2.21 -8.24 11.76
N TYR A 61 -3.52 -8.50 11.68
CA TYR A 61 -4.43 -7.99 10.66
C TYR A 61 -5.41 -6.95 11.21
N ASP A 62 -5.15 -6.42 12.41
CA ASP A 62 -6.05 -5.51 13.15
C ASP A 62 -7.46 -6.08 13.40
N GLU A 63 -7.61 -7.42 13.38
CA GLU A 63 -8.89 -8.10 13.61
C GLU A 63 -9.00 -8.61 15.05
N VAL A 64 -10.23 -8.85 15.52
CA VAL A 64 -10.49 -9.53 16.78
C VAL A 64 -11.54 -10.62 16.60
N ILE A 65 -11.53 -11.63 17.48
CA ILE A 65 -12.50 -12.76 17.48
C ILE A 65 -13.97 -12.29 17.37
N LYS A 66 -14.25 -11.09 17.91
CA LYS A 66 -15.57 -10.43 17.97
C LYS A 66 -16.08 -9.96 16.61
N ASP A 67 -15.21 -9.87 15.61
CA ASP A 67 -15.53 -9.34 14.28
C ASP A 67 -16.24 -10.40 13.42
N TYR A 68 -16.11 -11.68 13.78
CA TYR A 68 -16.71 -12.83 13.09
C TYR A 68 -18.06 -13.21 13.69
N GLU A 69 -19.03 -13.56 12.85
CA GLU A 69 -20.36 -14.01 13.28
C GLU A 69 -20.34 -15.47 13.76
N THR A 70 -19.50 -16.30 13.13
CA THR A 70 -19.45 -17.75 13.39
C THR A 70 -18.01 -18.26 13.48
N VAL A 71 -17.82 -19.40 14.14
CA VAL A 71 -16.49 -20.05 14.24
C VAL A 71 -16.05 -20.63 12.90
N GLU A 72 -16.99 -21.00 12.03
CA GLU A 72 -16.69 -21.40 10.64
C GLU A 72 -16.07 -20.23 9.87
N GLU A 73 -16.64 -19.02 9.96
CA GLU A 73 -16.09 -17.81 9.34
C GLU A 73 -14.70 -17.46 9.89
N LEU A 74 -14.52 -17.53 11.21
CA LEU A 74 -13.21 -17.33 11.85
C LEU A 74 -12.19 -18.38 11.37
N SER A 75 -12.58 -19.66 11.31
CA SER A 75 -11.69 -20.72 10.86
C SER A 75 -11.34 -20.62 9.37
N ASP A 76 -12.29 -20.24 8.52
CA ASP A 76 -12.06 -20.04 7.10
C ASP A 76 -11.09 -18.87 6.85
N TRP A 77 -11.16 -17.83 7.68
CA TRP A 77 -10.23 -16.70 7.63
C TRP A 77 -8.84 -17.08 8.13
N LEU A 78 -8.74 -17.81 9.25
CA LEU A 78 -7.45 -18.22 9.83
C LEU A 78 -6.71 -19.25 8.98
N GLY A 79 -7.43 -19.98 8.14
CA GLY A 79 -6.84 -20.91 7.18
C GLY A 79 -6.46 -22.26 7.76
N GLU A 80 -5.56 -22.96 7.07
CA GLU A 80 -5.19 -24.33 7.40
C GLU A 80 -4.24 -24.39 8.61
N VAL A 81 -4.52 -25.25 9.58
CA VAL A 81 -3.65 -25.45 10.76
C VAL A 81 -2.42 -26.27 10.40
N ILE A 82 -1.23 -25.86 10.86
CA ILE A 82 0.00 -26.63 10.69
C ILE A 82 -0.14 -27.99 11.36
N ALA A 83 0.05 -29.06 10.60
CA ALA A 83 0.00 -30.41 11.13
C ALA A 83 1.20 -30.69 12.05
N SER A 84 0.98 -31.44 13.14
CA SER A 84 2.02 -31.79 14.12
C SER A 84 3.21 -32.57 13.56
N ASP A 85 3.08 -33.20 12.39
CA ASP A 85 4.17 -33.86 11.67
C ASP A 85 4.71 -33.02 10.50
N TYR A 86 4.25 -31.77 10.39
CA TYR A 86 4.61 -30.79 9.37
C TYR A 86 4.31 -31.25 7.94
N SER A 87 3.36 -32.19 7.74
CA SER A 87 3.10 -32.74 6.40
C SER A 87 2.62 -31.70 5.40
N ASN A 88 1.75 -30.78 5.82
CA ASN A 88 1.21 -29.72 4.96
C ASN A 88 2.24 -28.61 4.68
N ILE A 89 3.12 -28.30 5.64
CA ILE A 89 4.27 -27.41 5.41
C ILE A 89 5.31 -28.03 4.48
N GLN A 90 5.56 -29.34 4.58
CA GLN A 90 6.51 -30.02 3.69
C GLN A 90 6.11 -29.95 2.21
N ASP A 91 4.82 -29.99 1.91
CA ASP A 91 4.31 -29.85 0.54
C ASP A 91 4.63 -28.44 -0.01
N VAL A 92 4.39 -27.39 0.79
CA VAL A 92 4.73 -25.99 0.47
C VAL A 92 6.24 -25.80 0.26
N LEU A 93 7.06 -26.33 1.17
CA LEU A 93 8.51 -26.22 1.07
C LEU A 93 9.04 -26.92 -0.19
N GLN A 94 8.46 -28.07 -0.55
CA GLN A 94 8.85 -28.79 -1.75
C GLN A 94 8.53 -28.01 -3.03
N GLU A 95 7.40 -27.30 -3.08
CA GLU A 95 7.04 -26.45 -4.21
C GLU A 95 8.00 -25.28 -4.39
N ASN A 96 8.57 -24.78 -3.28
CA ASN A 96 9.53 -23.68 -3.25
C ASN A 96 11.01 -24.11 -3.26
N GLU A 97 11.28 -25.39 -3.51
CA GLU A 97 12.64 -25.98 -3.48
C GLU A 97 13.39 -25.78 -2.14
N MET A 98 12.65 -25.63 -1.05
CA MET A 98 13.16 -25.44 0.31
C MET A 98 13.11 -26.72 1.14
N THR A 99 13.93 -26.79 2.18
CA THR A 99 13.89 -27.82 3.21
C THR A 99 13.41 -27.24 4.54
N MET A 100 13.05 -28.10 5.49
CA MET A 100 12.72 -27.67 6.86
C MET A 100 13.89 -26.92 7.52
N GLU A 101 15.13 -27.30 7.21
CA GLU A 101 16.33 -26.60 7.74
C GLU A 101 16.44 -25.17 7.16
N ASP A 102 16.01 -24.96 5.92
CA ASP A 102 15.97 -23.63 5.30
C ASP A 102 14.86 -22.77 5.94
N LEU A 103 13.70 -23.38 6.23
CA LEU A 103 12.62 -22.70 6.95
C LEU A 103 13.03 -22.32 8.37
N ASP A 104 13.62 -23.26 9.13
CA ASP A 104 14.10 -23.00 10.49
C ASP A 104 15.14 -21.87 10.51
N ALA A 105 16.03 -21.82 9.50
CA ALA A 105 16.98 -20.74 9.37
C ALA A 105 16.29 -19.38 9.12
N LEU A 106 15.31 -19.35 8.21
CA LEU A 106 14.55 -18.15 7.85
C LEU A 106 13.73 -17.59 9.04
N LEU A 107 13.06 -18.46 9.79
CA LEU A 107 12.30 -18.05 10.98
C LEU A 107 13.25 -17.55 12.09
N ALA A 108 14.39 -18.24 12.27
CA ALA A 108 15.36 -17.88 13.30
C ALA A 108 16.00 -16.49 13.07
N GLU A 109 16.03 -16.00 11.83
CA GLU A 109 16.49 -14.64 11.54
C GLU A 109 15.55 -13.58 12.15
N ASN A 110 14.26 -13.89 12.31
CA ASN A 110 13.27 -13.06 13.00
C ASN A 110 13.15 -13.36 14.51
N GLY A 111 13.94 -14.32 15.00
CA GLY A 111 13.86 -14.78 16.39
C GLY A 111 12.64 -15.66 16.67
N GLU A 112 12.08 -16.27 15.64
CA GLU A 112 10.90 -17.11 15.67
C GLU A 112 11.27 -18.58 15.41
N GLU A 113 10.42 -19.47 15.90
CA GLU A 113 10.48 -20.91 15.65
C GLU A 113 9.15 -21.34 15.00
N ILE A 114 9.12 -22.47 14.27
CA ILE A 114 7.88 -22.96 13.65
C ILE A 114 6.76 -23.18 14.70
N GLU A 115 7.15 -23.47 15.94
CA GLU A 115 6.27 -23.58 17.11
C GLU A 115 5.55 -22.28 17.50
N ASP A 116 6.01 -21.12 17.05
CA ASP A 116 5.34 -19.83 17.28
C ASP A 116 4.12 -19.63 16.37
N PHE A 117 3.96 -20.47 15.33
CA PHE A 117 2.88 -20.38 14.35
C PHE A 117 1.84 -21.49 14.51
N ILE A 118 0.58 -21.14 14.25
CA ILE A 118 -0.56 -22.09 14.27
C ILE A 118 -1.01 -22.44 12.86
N PHE A 119 -1.08 -21.45 11.96
CA PHE A 119 -1.64 -21.61 10.63
C PHE A 119 -0.55 -21.62 9.55
N VAL A 120 -0.81 -22.37 8.47
CA VAL A 120 0.11 -22.52 7.34
C VAL A 120 0.32 -21.18 6.64
N ASP A 121 -0.74 -20.38 6.52
CA ASP A 121 -0.73 -19.09 5.83
C ASP A 121 0.23 -18.09 6.51
N ASP A 122 0.33 -18.12 7.84
CA ASP A 122 1.26 -17.27 8.61
C ASP A 122 2.73 -17.56 8.23
N VAL A 123 3.04 -18.84 7.94
CA VAL A 123 4.39 -19.27 7.54
C VAL A 123 4.64 -19.05 6.05
N LEU A 124 3.60 -19.16 5.22
CA LEU A 124 3.67 -18.92 3.77
C LEU A 124 4.19 -17.52 3.46
N PHE A 125 3.86 -16.52 4.27
CA PHE A 125 4.38 -15.15 4.11
C PHE A 125 5.91 -15.08 4.07
N TYR A 126 6.60 -15.94 4.83
CA TYR A 126 8.07 -16.01 4.85
C TYR A 126 8.62 -16.73 3.61
N ILE A 127 7.93 -17.78 3.16
CA ILE A 127 8.37 -18.66 2.06
C ILE A 127 8.10 -18.01 0.69
N GLU A 128 6.91 -17.46 0.51
CA GLU A 128 6.43 -16.84 -0.72
C GLU A 128 6.00 -15.39 -0.44
N PRO A 129 6.97 -14.48 -0.24
CA PRO A 129 6.59 -13.12 0.06
C PRO A 129 5.98 -12.47 -1.20
N ASP A 130 4.90 -11.71 -1.03
CA ASP A 130 4.11 -11.05 -2.10
C ASP A 130 4.96 -10.23 -3.11
N PHE A 131 6.18 -9.87 -2.70
CA PHE A 131 7.18 -9.25 -3.57
C PHE A 131 8.43 -10.14 -3.64
N ASP A 132 8.43 -11.09 -4.56
CA ASP A 132 9.56 -11.95 -4.83
C ASP A 132 10.78 -11.16 -5.38
N GLU A 133 11.94 -11.82 -5.46
CA GLU A 133 13.16 -11.18 -5.96
C GLU A 133 13.05 -10.76 -7.44
N GLU A 134 12.25 -11.46 -8.23
CA GLU A 134 12.05 -11.15 -9.66
C GLU A 134 11.27 -9.84 -9.83
N PHE A 135 10.16 -9.69 -9.12
CA PHE A 135 9.35 -8.47 -9.09
C PHE A 135 10.15 -7.27 -8.56
N MET A 136 10.95 -7.48 -7.51
CA MET A 136 11.81 -6.43 -6.97
C MET A 136 12.90 -6.00 -7.96
N ASN A 137 13.44 -6.93 -8.74
CA ASN A 137 14.40 -6.61 -9.80
C ASN A 137 13.73 -5.89 -10.97
N GLU A 138 12.51 -6.27 -11.36
CA GLU A 138 11.74 -5.57 -12.39
C GLU A 138 11.49 -4.10 -11.99
N LEU A 139 11.08 -3.86 -10.75
CA LEU A 139 10.89 -2.51 -10.22
C LEU A 139 12.18 -1.69 -10.22
N LEU A 140 13.30 -2.30 -9.81
CA LEU A 140 14.61 -1.64 -9.87
C LEU A 140 15.01 -1.30 -11.30
N MET A 141 14.72 -2.18 -12.27
CA MET A 141 14.95 -1.90 -13.68
C MET A 141 14.12 -0.71 -14.16
N ILE A 142 12.84 -0.61 -13.79
CA ILE A 142 12.00 0.55 -14.12
C ILE A 142 12.62 1.84 -13.56
N PHE A 143 13.05 1.83 -12.28
CA PHE A 143 13.68 3.01 -11.70
C PHE A 143 14.95 3.45 -12.43
N GLN A 144 15.78 2.49 -12.87
CA GLN A 144 17.03 2.80 -13.56
C GLN A 144 16.83 3.17 -15.04
N GLU A 145 16.06 2.36 -15.78
CA GLU A 145 15.94 2.49 -17.23
C GLU A 145 14.91 3.55 -17.64
N GLU A 146 13.80 3.63 -16.91
CA GLU A 146 12.70 4.54 -17.24
C GLU A 146 12.85 5.88 -16.51
N LEU A 147 13.16 5.88 -15.21
CA LEU A 147 13.27 7.12 -14.42
C LEU A 147 14.66 7.75 -14.39
N ASP A 148 15.65 7.12 -15.04
CA ASP A 148 17.05 7.56 -15.11
C ASP A 148 17.77 7.58 -13.75
N LEU A 149 17.30 6.80 -12.76
CA LEU A 149 17.94 6.74 -11.45
C LEU A 149 19.23 5.94 -11.49
N THR A 150 20.32 6.54 -11.01
CA THR A 150 21.59 5.82 -10.87
C THR A 150 21.60 4.90 -9.66
N GLN A 151 22.50 3.91 -9.67
CA GLN A 151 22.71 3.02 -8.52
C GLN A 151 23.07 3.78 -7.24
N GLN A 152 23.84 4.88 -7.36
CA GLN A 152 24.22 5.70 -6.20
C GLN A 152 23.01 6.44 -5.61
N GLU A 153 22.09 6.90 -6.45
CA GLU A 153 20.89 7.61 -6.00
C GLU A 153 19.89 6.65 -5.35
N LEU A 154 19.74 5.45 -5.90
CA LEU A 154 18.99 4.37 -5.25
C LEU A 154 19.58 4.03 -3.87
N GLU A 155 20.90 3.97 -3.76
CA GLU A 155 21.58 3.75 -2.47
C GLU A 155 21.38 4.92 -1.50
N ASN A 156 21.47 6.16 -1.97
CA ASN A 156 21.22 7.35 -1.14
C ASN A 156 19.80 7.39 -0.60
N LEU A 157 18.81 7.15 -1.47
CA LEU A 157 17.40 7.05 -1.08
C LEU A 157 17.18 5.91 -0.07
N ASN A 158 17.76 4.74 -0.34
CA ASN A 158 17.66 3.59 0.57
C ASN A 158 18.22 3.94 1.95
N ASN A 159 19.43 4.49 2.00
CA ASN A 159 20.06 4.91 3.26
C ASN A 159 19.24 5.99 3.99
N HIS A 160 18.63 6.91 3.24
CA HIS A 160 17.76 7.94 3.79
C HIS A 160 16.53 7.34 4.47
N PHE A 161 15.76 6.50 3.79
CA PHE A 161 14.55 5.91 4.36
C PHE A 161 14.85 4.89 5.47
N MET A 162 15.95 4.13 5.35
CA MET A 162 16.42 3.26 6.44
C MET A 162 16.71 4.05 7.72
N ALA A 163 17.28 5.25 7.61
CA ALA A 163 17.51 6.11 8.77
C ALA A 163 16.22 6.66 9.40
N LEU A 164 15.07 6.51 8.73
CA LEU A 164 13.75 6.96 9.18
C LEU A 164 12.86 5.83 9.67
N GLU A 165 13.20 4.57 9.41
CA GLU A 165 12.37 3.40 9.73
C GLU A 165 11.84 3.42 11.18
N GLU A 166 12.73 3.56 12.17
CA GLU A 166 12.33 3.60 13.58
C GLU A 166 11.36 4.76 13.89
N GLU A 167 11.54 5.91 13.23
CA GLU A 167 10.68 7.08 13.41
C GLU A 167 9.32 6.90 12.73
N LEU A 168 9.30 6.32 11.53
CA LEU A 168 8.11 6.13 10.71
C LEU A 168 7.24 4.96 11.18
N SER A 169 7.83 3.97 11.87
CA SER A 169 7.11 2.82 12.43
C SER A 169 6.50 3.11 13.82
N THR A 170 6.58 4.35 14.31
CA THR A 170 5.94 4.73 15.58
C THR A 170 4.43 4.88 15.41
N PRO A 171 3.61 4.55 16.44
CA PRO A 171 2.16 4.78 16.38
C PRO A 171 1.77 6.24 16.12
N GLU A 172 2.62 7.20 16.53
CA GLU A 172 2.41 8.63 16.25
C GLU A 172 2.62 8.94 14.76
N ALA A 173 3.64 8.36 14.13
CA ALA A 173 3.87 8.51 12.69
C ALA A 173 2.76 7.84 11.87
N THR A 174 2.37 6.62 12.21
CA THR A 174 1.24 5.91 11.57
C THR A 174 -0.05 6.72 11.66
N ALA A 175 -0.44 7.14 12.87
CA ALA A 175 -1.65 7.96 13.06
C ALA A 175 -1.59 9.30 12.31
N LYS A 176 -0.38 9.83 12.05
CA LYS A 176 -0.22 11.05 11.27
C LYS A 176 -0.35 10.78 9.77
N PHE A 177 0.18 9.67 9.25
CA PHE A 177 -0.07 9.26 7.86
C PHE A 177 -1.56 8.99 7.61
N GLU A 178 -2.25 8.31 8.53
CA GLU A 178 -3.70 8.10 8.46
C GLU A 178 -4.47 9.42 8.43
N GLN A 179 -4.10 10.40 9.27
CA GLN A 179 -4.72 11.73 9.23
C GLN A 179 -4.46 12.47 7.91
N LEU A 180 -3.28 12.29 7.30
CA LEU A 180 -3.00 12.86 5.99
C LEU A 180 -3.82 12.18 4.90
N ALA A 181 -4.02 10.85 5.00
CA ALA A 181 -4.88 10.08 4.09
C ALA A 181 -6.36 10.51 4.23
N GLU A 182 -6.90 10.61 5.44
CA GLU A 182 -8.27 11.09 5.70
C GLU A 182 -8.48 12.51 5.15
N LYS A 183 -7.50 13.40 5.33
CA LYS A 183 -7.56 14.74 4.72
C LYS A 183 -7.53 14.68 3.19
N MET A 184 -6.82 13.72 2.60
CA MET A 184 -6.76 13.52 1.15
C MET A 184 -8.10 13.00 0.60
N GLU A 185 -8.78 12.10 1.31
CA GLU A 185 -10.11 11.58 0.92
C GLU A 185 -11.14 12.70 0.73
N ALA A 186 -11.02 13.81 1.47
CA ALA A 186 -11.89 14.98 1.30
C ALA A 186 -11.76 15.63 -0.11
N PHE A 187 -10.72 15.29 -0.87
CA PHE A 187 -10.50 15.75 -2.24
C PHE A 187 -10.98 14.76 -3.32
N ASP A 188 -11.40 13.54 -2.94
CA ASP A 188 -11.90 12.53 -3.90
C ASP A 188 -13.24 12.93 -4.54
N GLU A 189 -13.97 13.86 -3.92
CA GLU A 189 -15.24 14.37 -4.45
C GLU A 189 -15.06 15.28 -5.68
N PHE A 190 -13.85 15.76 -5.96
CA PHE A 190 -13.57 16.68 -7.07
C PHE A 190 -13.10 15.93 -8.32
N GLU A 191 -13.73 16.21 -9.47
CA GLU A 191 -13.29 15.61 -10.74
C GLU A 191 -12.02 16.30 -11.29
N THR A 192 -11.82 17.58 -10.95
CA THR A 192 -10.66 18.38 -11.40
C THR A 192 -10.22 19.36 -10.32
N LEU A 193 -8.91 19.67 -10.27
CA LEU A 193 -8.37 20.63 -9.30
C LEU A 193 -8.84 22.08 -9.53
N ASP A 194 -9.39 22.38 -10.71
CA ASP A 194 -10.04 23.65 -11.03
C ASP A 194 -11.32 23.90 -10.20
N GLU A 195 -11.89 22.86 -9.60
CA GLU A 195 -13.07 22.95 -8.73
C GLU A 195 -12.72 23.39 -7.31
N LEU A 196 -11.44 23.40 -6.95
CA LEU A 196 -10.97 23.77 -5.62
C LEU A 196 -10.98 25.28 -5.41
N THR A 197 -11.47 25.69 -4.24
CA THR A 197 -11.30 27.06 -3.75
C THR A 197 -9.84 27.34 -3.38
N PRO A 198 -9.39 28.60 -3.39
CA PRO A 198 -8.01 28.94 -2.98
C PRO A 198 -7.62 28.39 -1.60
N GLU A 199 -8.56 28.36 -0.66
CA GLU A 199 -8.36 27.78 0.66
C GLU A 199 -8.13 26.25 0.59
N GLN A 200 -8.92 25.54 -0.22
CA GLN A 200 -8.76 24.10 -0.44
C GLN A 200 -7.46 23.76 -1.18
N VAL A 201 -7.03 24.60 -2.11
CA VAL A 201 -5.71 24.46 -2.76
C VAL A 201 -4.58 24.55 -1.74
N SER A 202 -4.67 25.50 -0.81
CA SER A 202 -3.66 25.64 0.24
C SER A 202 -3.64 24.43 1.17
N GLU A 203 -4.81 23.87 1.48
CA GLU A 203 -4.93 22.67 2.32
C GLU A 203 -4.37 21.44 1.59
N PHE A 204 -4.69 21.27 0.31
CA PHE A 204 -4.14 20.19 -0.52
C PHE A 204 -2.61 20.22 -0.57
N ILE A 205 -2.02 21.38 -0.85
CA ILE A 205 -0.55 21.54 -0.87
C ILE A 205 0.05 21.26 0.51
N ALA A 206 -0.62 21.68 1.59
CA ALA A 206 -0.14 21.44 2.95
C ALA A 206 -0.05 19.94 3.28
N ILE A 207 -0.95 19.09 2.76
CA ILE A 207 -0.87 17.64 2.93
C ILE A 207 0.44 17.10 2.36
N PHE A 208 0.82 17.51 1.14
CA PHE A 208 2.09 17.12 0.53
C PHE A 208 3.30 17.66 1.27
N ASP A 209 3.26 18.91 1.71
CA ASP A 209 4.35 19.50 2.50
C ASP A 209 4.53 18.76 3.84
N GLU A 210 3.44 18.39 4.50
CA GLU A 210 3.46 17.58 5.74
C GLU A 210 4.03 16.18 5.48
N MET A 211 3.61 15.53 4.39
CA MET A 211 4.12 14.22 3.98
C MET A 211 5.62 14.26 3.67
N PHE A 212 6.08 15.22 2.85
CA PHE A 212 7.51 15.38 2.54
C PHE A 212 8.33 15.70 3.80
N THR A 213 7.76 16.45 4.73
CA THR A 213 8.39 16.73 6.03
C THR A 213 8.54 15.44 6.85
N MET A 214 7.52 14.58 6.91
CA MET A 214 7.61 13.28 7.59
C MET A 214 8.67 12.39 6.97
N LEU A 215 8.71 12.33 5.64
CA LEU A 215 9.72 11.60 4.89
C LEU A 215 11.09 12.29 4.89
N LYS A 216 11.22 13.45 5.55
CA LYS A 216 12.42 14.31 5.59
C LYS A 216 13.05 14.58 4.23
N ILE A 217 12.21 14.72 3.20
CA ILE A 217 12.61 15.06 1.84
C ILE A 217 12.11 16.45 1.44
N LYS A 218 12.74 17.01 0.42
CA LYS A 218 12.39 18.28 -0.19
C LYS A 218 12.49 18.15 -1.71
N PRO A 219 11.41 17.76 -2.39
CA PRO A 219 11.43 17.69 -3.84
C PRO A 219 11.43 19.08 -4.47
N THR A 220 12.05 19.18 -5.64
CA THR A 220 12.00 20.36 -6.51
C THR A 220 11.70 19.92 -7.93
N PHE A 221 10.99 20.77 -8.67
CA PHE A 221 10.44 20.40 -9.96
C PHE A 221 10.88 21.36 -11.07
N ALA A 222 11.21 20.81 -12.23
CA ALA A 222 11.52 21.60 -13.41
C ALA A 222 11.01 20.91 -14.67
N LEU A 223 10.49 21.69 -15.62
CA LEU A 223 10.22 21.23 -16.97
C LEU A 223 11.45 21.42 -17.85
N ILE A 224 11.83 20.38 -18.57
CA ILE A 224 12.86 20.41 -19.61
C ILE A 224 12.15 20.47 -20.97
N MET A 225 12.26 21.61 -21.65
CA MET A 225 11.78 21.80 -23.02
C MET A 225 12.93 22.29 -23.89
N ASP A 226 13.21 21.61 -25.01
CA ASP A 226 14.30 21.95 -25.92
C ASP A 226 15.67 22.14 -25.23
N GLY A 227 15.93 21.36 -24.17
CA GLY A 227 17.16 21.44 -23.37
C GLY A 227 17.23 22.64 -22.41
N LYS A 228 16.15 23.40 -22.26
CA LYS A 228 16.03 24.49 -21.28
C LYS A 228 15.17 24.05 -20.09
N GLU A 229 15.73 24.20 -18.90
CA GLU A 229 15.01 23.95 -17.65
C GLU A 229 14.22 25.17 -17.19
N THR A 230 12.98 24.95 -16.77
CA THR A 230 12.10 25.94 -16.16
C THR A 230 11.54 25.37 -14.87
N THR A 231 11.91 25.97 -13.73
CA THR A 231 11.36 25.57 -12.43
C THR A 231 9.84 25.76 -12.41
N VAL A 232 9.14 24.78 -11.86
CA VAL A 232 7.69 24.80 -11.65
C VAL A 232 7.37 24.44 -10.20
N SER A 233 6.26 24.97 -9.70
CA SER A 233 5.73 24.62 -8.39
C SER A 233 4.93 23.32 -8.45
N LEU A 234 4.75 22.69 -7.29
CA LEU A 234 3.91 21.50 -7.15
C LEU A 234 2.46 21.77 -7.63
N TRP A 235 1.91 22.94 -7.32
CA TRP A 235 0.59 23.36 -7.81
C TRP A 235 0.50 23.51 -9.33
N GLU A 236 1.55 24.02 -9.97
CA GLU A 236 1.61 24.13 -11.43
C GLU A 236 1.70 22.76 -12.10
N LEU A 237 2.38 21.79 -11.47
CA LEU A 237 2.37 20.39 -11.93
C LEU A 237 0.99 19.75 -11.77
N PHE A 238 0.36 20.01 -10.63
CA PHE A 238 -0.97 19.53 -10.36
C PHE A 238 -1.99 20.04 -11.36
N ASN A 239 -1.88 21.27 -11.87
CA ASN A 239 -2.82 21.78 -12.89
C ASN A 239 -2.35 21.52 -14.33
N MET A 240 -1.40 20.62 -14.53
CA MET A 240 -0.89 20.29 -15.85
C MET A 240 -1.71 19.16 -16.47
N GLU A 241 -2.40 19.47 -17.57
CA GLU A 241 -3.21 18.48 -18.29
C GLU A 241 -2.32 17.41 -18.96
N GLU A 242 -1.21 17.82 -19.59
CA GLU A 242 -0.33 16.94 -20.37
C GLU A 242 1.13 17.43 -20.38
N LEU A 243 2.09 16.49 -20.47
CA LEU A 243 3.52 16.78 -20.66
C LEU A 243 3.88 16.74 -22.16
N ILE A 244 3.38 17.72 -22.92
CA ILE A 244 3.59 17.77 -24.37
C ILE A 244 4.99 18.29 -24.70
N ASN A 245 5.82 17.47 -25.34
CA ASN A 245 7.20 17.81 -25.75
C ASN A 245 8.07 18.34 -24.59
N ALA A 246 7.75 17.94 -23.37
CA ALA A 246 8.45 18.33 -22.16
C ALA A 246 8.81 17.08 -21.35
N LYS A 247 9.91 17.16 -20.61
CA LYS A 247 10.21 16.19 -19.55
C LYS A 247 10.05 16.87 -18.20
N LEU A 248 9.51 16.18 -17.22
CA LEU A 248 9.50 16.62 -15.84
C LEU A 248 10.75 16.08 -15.15
N LYS A 249 11.63 16.98 -14.72
CA LYS A 249 12.73 16.68 -13.82
C LYS A 249 12.31 16.91 -12.38
N VAL A 250 12.58 15.93 -11.54
CA VAL A 250 12.35 16.01 -10.10
C VAL A 250 13.67 15.77 -9.39
N ASN A 251 14.13 16.73 -8.59
CA ASN A 251 15.27 16.50 -7.71
C ASN A 251 14.75 16.34 -6.28
N ILE A 252 15.17 15.28 -5.61
CA ILE A 252 14.80 14.95 -4.25
C ILE A 252 16.01 15.25 -3.37
N PHE A 253 15.84 16.21 -2.45
CA PHE A 253 16.85 16.54 -1.45
C PHE A 253 16.41 16.04 -0.07
N ASP A 254 17.34 15.87 0.86
CA ASP A 254 16.99 15.84 2.28
C ASP A 254 16.69 17.27 2.80
N LEU A 255 16.32 17.38 4.09
CA LEU A 255 16.06 18.68 4.72
C LEU A 255 17.32 19.55 4.91
N GLU A 256 18.52 18.96 4.82
CA GLU A 256 19.81 19.66 4.91
C GLU A 256 20.25 20.23 3.55
N GLY A 257 19.61 19.79 2.46
CA GLY A 257 19.90 20.20 1.09
C GLY A 257 20.88 19.28 0.36
N ASN A 258 21.17 18.09 0.88
CA ASN A 258 21.94 17.08 0.16
C ASN A 258 21.02 16.42 -0.89
N LEU A 259 21.53 16.25 -2.11
CA LEU A 259 20.79 15.56 -3.17
C LEU A 259 20.74 14.06 -2.86
N LEU A 260 19.53 13.51 -2.77
CA LEU A 260 19.30 12.08 -2.63
C LEU A 260 19.23 11.42 -4.00
N ALA A 261 18.41 11.97 -4.90
CA ALA A 261 18.21 11.47 -6.25
C ALA A 261 17.67 12.56 -7.18
N ASP A 262 17.92 12.44 -8.48
CA ASP A 262 17.09 13.08 -9.51
C ASP A 262 16.44 12.05 -10.44
N LEU A 263 15.21 12.35 -10.90
CA LEU A 263 14.44 11.49 -11.79
C LEU A 263 13.83 12.28 -12.93
N ILE A 264 13.69 11.61 -14.08
CA ILE A 264 13.13 12.18 -15.30
C ILE A 264 11.84 11.43 -15.66
N ILE A 265 10.73 12.15 -15.64
CA ILE A 265 9.42 11.66 -16.07
C ILE A 265 9.13 12.25 -17.44
N THR A 266 8.88 11.41 -18.43
CA THR A 266 8.56 11.84 -19.79
C THR A 266 7.06 11.77 -20.06
N GLY A 267 6.57 12.51 -21.06
CA GLY A 267 5.13 12.55 -21.37
C GLY A 267 4.53 11.20 -21.72
N ASP A 268 5.31 10.32 -22.35
CA ASP A 268 4.95 8.93 -22.62
C ASP A 268 4.74 8.09 -21.35
N MET A 269 5.30 8.46 -20.20
CA MET A 269 5.01 7.80 -18.92
C MET A 269 3.69 8.28 -18.31
N VAL A 270 3.20 9.46 -18.73
CA VAL A 270 2.03 10.14 -18.17
C VAL A 270 0.79 10.02 -19.07
N ASP A 271 0.99 9.68 -20.34
CA ASP A 271 -0.10 9.52 -21.31
C ASP A 271 -1.02 8.33 -20.94
N ASN A 272 -2.33 8.57 -21.02
CA ASN A 272 -3.42 7.66 -20.65
C ASN A 272 -3.40 6.29 -21.36
N GLU A 273 -2.63 6.14 -22.45
CA GLU A 273 -2.40 4.84 -23.10
C GLU A 273 -1.36 3.99 -22.34
N THR A 274 -0.37 4.60 -21.67
CA THR A 274 0.71 3.88 -20.98
C THR A 274 0.23 3.22 -19.69
N ILE A 275 -0.67 3.87 -18.95
CA ILE A 275 -1.28 3.29 -17.73
C ILE A 275 -2.24 2.13 -18.07
N ASN A 276 -2.87 2.15 -19.25
CA ASN A 276 -3.61 0.99 -19.75
C ASN A 276 -2.71 -0.11 -20.33
N ASN A 277 -1.43 0.17 -20.58
CA ASN A 277 -0.48 -0.74 -21.22
C ASN A 277 0.48 -1.43 -20.24
N ILE A 278 0.59 -0.97 -18.99
CA ILE A 278 1.25 -1.75 -17.92
C ILE A 278 0.37 -2.93 -17.50
N GLY A 279 -0.97 -2.80 -17.60
CA GLY A 279 -1.91 -3.91 -17.42
C GLY A 279 -2.17 -4.78 -18.66
N ASN A 280 -1.59 -4.47 -19.83
CA ASN A 280 -1.86 -5.19 -21.10
C ASN A 280 -0.61 -5.76 -21.80
N ASN A 281 0.58 -5.64 -21.22
CA ASN A 281 1.81 -6.22 -21.78
C ASN A 281 2.25 -7.55 -21.14
N LEU A 282 1.32 -8.27 -20.52
CA LEU A 282 1.53 -9.66 -20.12
C LEU A 282 0.54 -10.64 -20.79
N ASN A 283 0.24 -10.46 -22.08
CA ASN A 283 -0.23 -11.57 -22.92
C ASN A 283 0.11 -11.38 -24.41
N THR A 284 1.34 -11.79 -24.73
CA THR A 284 1.77 -12.40 -26.00
C THR A 284 1.66 -11.57 -27.27
N ALA A 285 2.83 -11.20 -27.78
CA ALA A 285 3.03 -11.06 -29.21
C ALA A 285 2.50 -12.29 -29.97
N THR A 286 1.94 -12.00 -31.15
CA THR A 286 1.61 -12.93 -32.25
C THR A 286 0.36 -13.81 -32.10
N GLU A 287 -0.80 -13.27 -32.48
CA GLU A 287 -1.72 -13.95 -33.42
C GLU A 287 -2.54 -12.90 -34.22
N LYS A 288 -2.08 -12.61 -35.44
CA LYS A 288 -2.89 -12.22 -36.62
C LYS A 288 -3.44 -10.80 -36.71
N VAL A 289 -2.55 -9.90 -37.14
CA VAL A 289 -2.88 -8.99 -38.26
C VAL A 289 -3.20 -9.86 -39.49
N LYS A 290 -4.48 -10.03 -39.84
CA LYS A 290 -5.03 -9.93 -41.21
C LYS A 290 -6.45 -10.49 -41.35
N GLN A 291 -7.36 -9.53 -41.58
CA GLN A 291 -8.50 -9.51 -42.52
C GLN A 291 -9.86 -9.33 -41.83
N ALA A 292 -10.31 -8.08 -41.68
CA ALA A 292 -11.04 -7.32 -42.69
C ALA A 292 -12.55 -7.60 -42.69
N LYS A 293 -13.34 -6.71 -42.09
CA LYS A 293 -14.17 -5.72 -42.82
C LYS A 293 -15.20 -5.05 -41.92
N SER A 294 -15.44 -3.81 -42.31
CA SER A 294 -16.67 -3.03 -42.24
C SER A 294 -17.14 -2.47 -40.91
N GLU A 295 -17.21 -1.14 -40.96
CA GLU A 295 -18.33 -0.30 -40.56
C GLU A 295 -18.39 0.14 -39.09
N ASN A 296 -18.17 1.44 -38.93
CA ASN A 296 -18.70 2.29 -37.88
C ASN A 296 -20.05 1.76 -37.35
N PRO A 297 -20.24 1.82 -36.03
CA PRO A 297 -21.07 2.92 -35.55
C PRO A 297 -20.52 3.61 -34.30
N LYS A 298 -20.77 4.92 -34.27
CA LYS A 298 -20.71 5.78 -33.09
C LYS A 298 -21.38 5.09 -31.89
N VAL A 299 -20.61 4.76 -30.86
CA VAL A 299 -21.15 4.34 -29.58
C VAL A 299 -21.71 5.58 -28.88
N LYS A 300 -23.04 5.67 -28.82
CA LYS A 300 -23.76 6.52 -27.86
C LYS A 300 -24.00 5.68 -26.62
N THR A 301 -23.74 6.23 -25.44
CA THR A 301 -24.20 5.67 -24.17
C THR A 301 -25.72 5.82 -24.07
N GLU A 302 -26.41 4.81 -23.51
CA GLU A 302 -27.89 4.73 -23.46
C GLU A 302 -28.57 5.84 -22.65
N LYS A 303 -27.81 6.73 -22.00
CA LYS A 303 -28.35 7.90 -21.27
C LYS A 303 -27.82 9.26 -21.69
N GLY A 304 -27.10 9.39 -22.81
CA GLY A 304 -26.82 10.71 -23.41
C GLY A 304 -26.12 11.74 -22.52
N GLY A 305 -25.54 11.32 -21.39
CA GLY A 305 -24.65 12.14 -20.58
C GLY A 305 -23.34 12.29 -21.35
N LYS A 306 -22.82 13.52 -21.41
CA LYS A 306 -21.42 13.72 -21.80
C LYS A 306 -20.57 12.90 -20.85
N LEU A 307 -19.54 12.23 -21.38
CA LEU A 307 -18.49 11.65 -20.55
C LEU A 307 -17.96 12.78 -19.63
N PRO A 308 -17.79 12.52 -18.31
CA PRO A 308 -17.08 13.46 -17.45
C PRO A 308 -15.71 13.74 -18.06
N LYS A 309 -15.19 14.95 -17.87
CA LYS A 309 -13.85 15.30 -18.34
C LYS A 309 -12.86 14.66 -17.37
N THR A 310 -12.62 13.36 -17.51
CA THR A 310 -11.70 12.61 -16.65
C THR A 310 -10.24 12.81 -17.07
N ALA A 311 -9.86 13.93 -17.67
CA ALA A 311 -8.46 14.24 -18.00
C ALA A 311 -7.70 14.73 -16.76
N GLY A 312 -7.88 14.05 -15.63
CA GLY A 312 -7.35 14.45 -14.34
C GLY A 312 -5.85 14.16 -14.23
N ASN A 313 -5.03 15.21 -14.28
CA ASN A 313 -3.75 15.44 -13.60
C ASN A 313 -2.86 14.23 -13.25
N TYR A 314 -2.58 13.39 -14.25
CA TYR A 314 -1.87 12.12 -14.12
C TYR A 314 -0.39 12.24 -13.72
N ALA A 315 0.30 13.31 -14.12
CA ALA A 315 1.72 13.52 -13.80
C ALA A 315 1.99 13.55 -12.29
N SER A 316 1.01 14.06 -11.54
CA SER A 316 1.10 14.22 -10.10
C SER A 316 0.77 12.94 -9.33
N GLY A 317 -0.25 12.19 -9.76
CA GLY A 317 -0.56 10.86 -9.21
C GLY A 317 0.59 9.87 -9.40
N ILE A 318 1.24 9.91 -10.56
CA ILE A 318 2.45 9.11 -10.83
C ILE A 318 3.58 9.48 -9.88
N LEU A 319 3.86 10.77 -9.67
CA LEU A 319 4.93 11.21 -8.77
C LEU A 319 4.72 10.73 -7.33
N ILE A 320 3.49 10.87 -6.82
CA ILE A 320 3.15 10.49 -5.45
C ILE A 320 3.20 8.97 -5.30
N GLY A 321 2.65 8.23 -6.26
CA GLY A 321 2.75 6.77 -6.32
C GLY A 321 4.19 6.29 -6.37
N LEU A 322 5.06 6.94 -7.16
CA LEU A 322 6.49 6.61 -7.24
C LEU A 322 7.22 6.85 -5.93
N VAL A 323 6.96 7.97 -5.24
CA VAL A 323 7.57 8.26 -3.94
C VAL A 323 7.10 7.25 -2.89
N MET A 324 5.81 6.92 -2.85
CA MET A 324 5.26 5.91 -1.92
C MET A 324 5.83 4.53 -2.22
N MET A 325 5.87 4.12 -3.49
CA MET A 325 6.44 2.85 -3.93
C MET A 325 7.93 2.74 -3.59
N LEU A 326 8.73 3.79 -3.87
CA LEU A 326 10.14 3.84 -3.50
C LEU A 326 10.34 3.70 -1.98
N SER A 327 9.53 4.40 -1.19
CA SER A 327 9.60 4.32 0.28
C SER A 327 9.21 2.92 0.79
N GLY A 328 8.12 2.33 0.27
CA GLY A 328 7.66 1.00 0.64
C GLY A 328 8.68 -0.08 0.28
N ILE A 329 9.24 -0.03 -0.93
CA ILE A 329 10.31 -0.94 -1.38
C ILE A 329 11.54 -0.87 -0.47
N MET A 330 11.96 0.34 -0.10
CA MET A 330 13.17 0.51 0.71
C MET A 330 12.97 0.07 2.16
N LEU A 331 11.76 0.23 2.70
CA LEU A 331 11.38 -0.34 4.00
C LEU A 331 11.25 -1.87 3.93
N TYR A 332 10.58 -2.40 2.89
CA TYR A 332 10.39 -3.83 2.68
C TYR A 332 11.72 -4.60 2.47
N ARG A 333 12.67 -4.03 1.72
CA ARG A 333 14.02 -4.63 1.55
C ARG A 333 14.76 -4.79 2.88
N ASN A 334 14.40 -4.03 3.91
CA ASN A 334 15.02 -4.14 5.23
C ASN A 334 14.34 -5.19 6.10
N PHE A 335 13.01 -5.37 5.98
CA PHE A 335 12.32 -6.51 6.58
C PHE A 335 13.05 -7.80 6.21
N ARG A 336 13.42 -7.98 4.94
CA ARG A 336 14.16 -9.16 4.44
C ARG A 336 15.70 -9.17 4.66
N LYS A 337 16.30 -8.11 5.20
CA LYS A 337 17.76 -8.04 5.48
C LYS A 337 18.09 -8.02 6.97
N THR A 338 17.10 -7.68 7.78
CA THR A 338 17.17 -7.69 9.24
C THR A 338 16.43 -8.91 9.81
N ALA A 339 15.43 -9.43 9.10
CA ALA A 339 15.21 -10.86 8.93
C ALA A 339 16.31 -11.48 8.06
#